data_AF-A0A3C0MGC2-F1
#
_entry.id   AF-A0A3C0MGC2-F1
#
_cell.length_a   1.000
_cell.length_b   1.000
_cell.length_c   1.000
_cell.angle_alpha   90.00
_cell.angle_beta   90.00
_cell.angle_gamma   90.00
#
_symmetry.space_group_name_H-M   'P 1'
#
loop_
_entity.id
_entity.type
_entity.pdbx_description
1 polymer ?
#
loop_
_entity_poly.entity_id
_entity_poly.type
_entity_poly.pdbx_seq_one_letter_code
_entity_poly.pdbx_strand_id
1 'polypeptide(L)' 'MVQLTLPQNSQIRGGKTWPAAKTGEGKKPKRAKQFRVYRWNPEDGKNPSVDTYTIDLDQCGPMVLDALIKIK' A
#
# COMPACT_ATOMS: atom_id res chain seq x y z
N MET A 1 -2.34 -0.83 35.57
CA MET A 1 -2.05 -0.41 34.19
C MET A 1 -3.24 -0.85 33.34
N VAL A 2 -4.02 0.07 32.76
CA VAL A 2 -5.18 -0.27 31.91
C VAL A 2 -4.71 -0.32 30.46
N GLN A 3 -4.94 -1.44 29.78
CA GLN A 3 -4.62 -1.58 28.36
C GLN A 3 -5.81 -1.08 27.53
N LEU A 4 -5.68 0.10 26.93
CA LEU A 4 -6.65 0.60 25.94
C LEU A 4 -6.50 -0.23 24.66
N THR A 5 -7.27 -1.31 24.53
CA THR A 5 -7.31 -2.11 23.30
C THR A 5 -8.34 -1.55 22.34
N LEU A 6 -7.96 -1.41 21.07
CA LEU A 6 -8.91 -1.05 20.02
C LEU A 6 -10.01 -2.12 19.89
N PRO A 7 -11.27 -1.72 19.60
CA PRO A 7 -12.36 -2.65 19.31
C PRO A 7 -11.96 -3.64 18.22
N GLN A 8 -12.54 -4.85 18.27
CA GLN A 8 -12.19 -5.96 17.38
C GLN A 8 -12.19 -5.57 15.88
N ASN A 9 -13.11 -4.70 15.46
CA ASN A 9 -13.28 -4.27 14.06
C ASN A 9 -12.42 -3.05 13.67
N SER A 10 -11.69 -2.46 14.61
CA SER A 10 -10.86 -1.25 14.41
C SER A 10 -9.36 -1.53 14.46
N GLN A 11 -8.96 -2.80 14.61
CA GLN A 11 -7.56 -3.21 14.57
C GLN A 11 -7.07 -3.34 13.14
N ILE A 12 -6.00 -2.62 12.80
CA ILE A 12 -5.36 -2.68 11.48
C ILE A 12 -4.70 -4.05 11.29
N ARG A 13 -5.04 -4.74 10.20
CA ARG A 13 -4.42 -6.01 9.82
C ARG A 13 -3.40 -5.82 8.68
N GLY A 14 -2.52 -6.81 8.51
CA GLY A 14 -1.63 -6.87 7.34
C GLY A 14 -2.45 -7.00 6.06
N GLY A 15 -2.23 -6.09 5.11
CA GLY A 15 -2.87 -6.11 3.80
C GLY A 15 -2.06 -6.86 2.75
N LYS A 16 -2.42 -6.66 1.48
CA LYS A 16 -1.76 -7.26 0.32
C LYS A 16 -0.42 -6.58 0.05
N THR A 17 0.57 -7.35 -0.38
CA THR A 17 1.85 -6.82 -0.87
C THR A 17 1.92 -6.97 -2.38
N TRP A 18 2.06 -5.85 -3.07
CA TRP A 18 2.18 -5.76 -4.51
C TRP A 18 3.65 -5.51 -4.87
N PRO A 19 4.33 -6.49 -5.48
CA PRO A 19 5.70 -6.32 -5.93
C PRO A 19 5.74 -5.30 -7.06
N ALA A 20 6.89 -4.64 -7.23
CA ALA A 20 7.05 -3.70 -8.32
C ALA A 20 6.95 -4.43 -9.66
N ALA A 21 6.21 -3.82 -10.59
CA ALA A 21 6.26 -4.23 -11.98
C ALA A 21 7.71 -4.21 -12.47
N LYS A 22 8.07 -5.19 -13.28
CA LYS A 22 9.38 -5.20 -13.95
C LYS A 22 9.44 -3.98 -14.87
N THR A 23 10.61 -3.35 -14.95
CA THR A 23 10.81 -2.25 -15.91
C THR A 23 10.65 -2.77 -17.35
N GLY A 24 10.55 -1.89 -18.34
CA GLY A 24 10.39 -2.26 -19.76
C GLY A 24 11.47 -3.22 -20.29
N GLU A 25 12.60 -3.36 -19.57
CA GLU A 25 13.69 -4.29 -19.86
C GLU A 25 13.63 -5.62 -19.07
N GLY A 26 12.53 -5.89 -18.36
CA GLY A 26 12.38 -7.09 -17.52
C GLY A 26 13.23 -7.07 -16.24
N LYS A 27 13.88 -5.94 -15.91
CA LYS A 27 14.78 -5.79 -14.76
C LYS A 27 14.04 -5.27 -13.52
N LYS A 28 14.65 -5.48 -12.35
CA LYS A 28 14.18 -4.87 -11.09
C LYS A 28 14.39 -3.34 -11.18
N PRO A 29 13.43 -2.54 -10.72
CA PRO A 29 13.57 -1.09 -10.73
C PRO A 29 14.75 -0.63 -9.86
N LYS A 30 15.55 0.28 -10.40
CA LYS A 30 16.72 0.84 -9.69
C LYS A 30 16.28 1.76 -8.57
N ARG A 31 15.16 2.48 -8.75
CA ARG A 31 14.60 3.41 -7.78
C ARG A 31 13.21 2.97 -7.34
N ALA A 32 13.16 1.82 -6.65
CA ALA A 32 11.95 1.29 -6.07
C ALA A 32 11.58 2.01 -4.75
N LYS A 33 10.31 2.34 -4.56
CA LYS A 33 9.78 2.85 -3.28
C LYS A 33 8.53 2.10 -2.87
N GLN A 34 8.45 1.76 -1.59
CA GLN A 34 7.26 1.16 -1.00
C GLN A 34 6.31 2.23 -0.47
N PHE A 35 5.04 2.10 -0.83
CA PHE A 35 3.93 2.92 -0.37
C PHE A 35 2.98 2.03 0.44
N ARG A 36 2.76 2.40 1.69
CA ARG A 36 1.82 1.72 2.60
C ARG A 36 0.49 2.46 2.54
N VAL A 37 -0.53 1.82 1.99
CA VAL A 37 -1.84 2.43 1.71
C VAL A 37 -2.87 1.79 2.62
N TYR A 38 -3.54 2.61 3.43
CA TYR A 38 -4.67 2.19 4.26
C TYR A 38 -5.87 1.85 3.38
N ARG A 39 -6.48 0.69 3.60
CA ARG A 39 -7.63 0.19 2.86
C ARG A 39 -8.70 -0.25 3.85
N TRP A 40 -9.90 0.30 3.67
CA TRP A 40 -11.08 -0.11 4.41
C TRP A 40 -12.30 0.04 3.50
N ASN A 41 -13.19 -0.94 3.55
CA ASN A 41 -14.44 -0.93 2.80
C ASN A 41 -15.60 -1.06 3.81
N PRO A 42 -16.54 -0.10 3.87
CA PRO A 42 -17.69 -0.20 4.77
C PRO A 42 -18.63 -1.36 4.42
N GLU A 43 -18.61 -1.86 3.18
CA GLU A 43 -19.58 -2.85 2.69
C GLU A 43 -19.18 -4.30 3.02
N ASP A 44 -17.90 -4.59 3.26
CA ASP A 44 -17.43 -5.97 3.46
C ASP A 44 -17.36 -6.41 4.92
N GLY A 45 -17.65 -5.50 5.86
CA GLY A 45 -17.64 -5.75 7.30
C GLY A 45 -16.26 -6.12 7.86
N LYS A 46 -15.17 -5.92 7.10
CA LYS A 46 -13.82 -6.32 7.52
C LYS A 46 -13.11 -5.20 8.28
N ASN A 47 -12.14 -5.62 9.07
CA ASN A 47 -11.16 -4.72 9.65
C ASN A 47 -10.40 -3.95 8.58
N PRO A 48 -9.92 -2.73 8.90
CA PRO A 48 -9.01 -2.03 8.04
C PRO A 48 -7.70 -2.81 7.85
N SER A 49 -7.07 -2.60 6.70
CA SER A 49 -5.82 -3.23 6.32
C SER A 49 -4.84 -2.20 5.77
N VAL A 50 -3.55 -2.54 5.78
CA VAL A 50 -2.51 -1.74 5.13
C VAL A 50 -1.87 -2.56 4.04
N ASP A 51 -2.16 -2.19 2.80
CA ASP A 51 -1.55 -2.76 1.61
C ASP A 51 -0.19 -2.09 1.34
N THR A 52 0.77 -2.85 0.83
CA THR A 52 2.10 -2.35 0.46
C THR A 52 2.29 -2.41 -1.04
N TYR A 53 2.51 -1.29 -1.69
CA TYR A 53 2.76 -1.17 -3.13
C TYR A 53 4.20 -0.77 -3.38
N THR A 54 4.92 -1.54 -4.19
CA THR A 54 6.26 -1.15 -4.61
C THR A 54 6.18 -0.51 -5.98
N ILE A 55 6.63 0.73 -6.12
CA ILE A 55 6.58 1.50 -7.37
C ILE A 55 7.99 1.87 -7.81
N ASP A 56 8.23 1.82 -9.12
CA ASP A 56 9.40 2.41 -9.73
C ASP A 56 9.24 3.94 -9.87
N LEU A 57 10.07 4.69 -9.15
CA LEU A 57 10.07 6.15 -9.18
C LEU A 57 10.53 6.71 -10.52
N ASP A 58 11.27 5.95 -11.33
CA ASP A 58 11.68 6.38 -12.68
C ASP A 58 10.51 6.31 -13.68
N GLN A 59 9.43 5.60 -13.32
CA GLN A 59 8.19 5.50 -14.10
C GLN A 59 7.00 6.16 -13.38
N CYS A 60 7.27 7.07 -12.44
CA CYS A 60 6.29 7.77 -11.64
C CYS A 60 6.58 9.28 -11.69
N GLY A 61 5.54 10.10 -11.68
CA GLY A 61 5.71 11.54 -11.48
C GLY A 61 6.32 11.85 -10.11
N PRO A 62 6.80 13.08 -9.92
CA PRO A 62 7.55 13.47 -8.72
C PRO A 62 6.70 13.49 -7.43
N MET A 63 5.37 13.48 -7.54
CA MET A 63 4.47 13.66 -6.39
C MET A 63 3.85 12.35 -5.92
N VAL A 64 3.48 12.31 -4.64
CA VAL A 64 2.77 11.17 -4.03
C VAL A 64 1.42 10.91 -4.72
N LEU A 65 0.77 11.96 -5.23
CA LEU A 65 -0.48 11.82 -5.98
C LEU A 65 -0.27 11.01 -7.27
N ASP A 66 0.86 11.19 -7.97
CA ASP A 66 1.19 10.41 -9.17
C ASP A 66 1.33 8.93 -8.83
N ALA A 67 1.95 8.62 -7.69
CA ALA A 67 2.06 7.26 -7.17
C ALA A 67 0.69 6.65 -6.85
N LEU A 68 -0.23 7.41 -6.26
CA LEU A 68 -1.59 6.96 -5.98
C LEU A 68 -2.40 6.72 -7.26
N ILE A 69 -2.24 7.59 -8.27
CA ILE A 69 -2.86 7.41 -9.59
C ILE A 69 -2.36 6.13 -10.25
N LYS A 70 -1.06 5.84 -10.15
CA LYS A 70 -0.44 4.62 -10.70
C LYS A 70 -0.87 3.34 -9.96
N ILE A 71 -1.23 3.43 -8.68
CA ILE A 71 -1.71 2.29 -7.87
C ILE A 71 -3.15 1.90 -8.21
N LYS A 72 -3.97 2.87 -8.62
CA LYS A 72 -5.40 2.68 -8.88
C LYS A 72 -5.65 1.85 -10.14
#